data_AF-A0A7S1JWJ7-F1
#
_entry.id   AF-A0A7S1JWJ7-F1
#
_cell.length_a   1.000
_cell.length_b   1.000
_cell.length_c   1.000
_cell.angle_alpha   90.00
_cell.angle_beta   90.00
_cell.angle_gamma   90.00
#
_symmetry.space_group_name_H-M   'P 1'
#
loop_
_entity.id
_entity.type
_entity.pdbx_description
1 polymer ?
#
loop_
_entity_poly.entity_id
_entity_poly.type
_entity_poly.pdbx_seq_one_letter_code
_entity_poly.pdbx_strand_id
1 'polypeptide(L)'
;DVHIVPDAGVTPLSRQLLEGCIRRSFTDVSQVKQLLRQGADPRSCGGLRVHGTILTPPWQYSCLTLAIDSPLSRPSLVNDPFIDNADGSAVRFPPVVLPQWSSRQLQCDIINALIDGGADVNRGGGSESPIKVAIAAGNLTAVDALLARQVDVR
;
A
#
# COMPACT_ATOMS: atom_id res chain seq x y z
N ASP A 1 -3.74 11.52 -12.44
CA ASP A 1 -4.55 11.09 -11.28
C ASP A 1 -4.60 9.57 -11.24
N VAL A 2 -4.44 8.97 -10.06
CA VAL A 2 -4.44 7.51 -9.85
C VAL A 2 -5.58 7.15 -8.91
N HIS A 3 -6.30 6.08 -9.19
CA HIS A 3 -7.33 5.55 -8.30
C HIS A 3 -7.07 4.08 -8.01
N ILE A 4 -7.61 3.64 -6.87
CA ILE A 4 -7.60 2.22 -6.49
C ILE A 4 -8.75 1.50 -7.19
N VAL A 5 -8.47 0.31 -7.70
CA VAL A 5 -9.44 -0.66 -8.20
C VAL A 5 -9.47 -1.79 -7.16
N PRO A 6 -10.42 -1.78 -6.22
CA PRO A 6 -10.45 -2.77 -5.15
C PRO A 6 -10.72 -4.17 -5.69
N ASP A 7 -10.16 -5.17 -5.01
CA ASP A 7 -10.43 -6.57 -5.32
C ASP A 7 -11.91 -6.94 -5.14
N ALA A 8 -12.31 -8.04 -5.77
CA ALA A 8 -13.62 -8.62 -5.56
C ALA A 8 -13.83 -8.93 -4.07
N GLY A 9 -14.95 -8.48 -3.51
CA GLY A 9 -15.30 -8.70 -2.10
C GLY A 9 -14.80 -7.61 -1.13
N VAL A 10 -14.03 -6.61 -1.59
CA VAL A 10 -13.65 -5.48 -0.74
C VAL A 10 -14.89 -4.65 -0.37
N THR A 11 -15.17 -4.55 0.93
CA THR A 11 -16.31 -3.80 1.47
C THR A 11 -16.14 -2.29 1.30
N PRO A 12 -17.22 -1.47 1.35
CA PRO A 12 -17.10 -0.01 1.24
C PRO A 12 -16.17 0.61 2.30
N LEU A 13 -16.19 0.10 3.54
CA LEU A 13 -15.31 0.56 4.62
C LEU A 13 -13.84 0.23 4.33
N SER A 14 -13.57 -0.96 3.80
CA SER A 14 -12.22 -1.39 3.44
C SER A 14 -11.70 -0.65 2.20
N ARG A 15 -12.59 -0.32 1.26
CA ARG A 15 -12.28 0.59 0.14
C ARG A 15 -11.91 1.97 0.65
N GLN A 16 -12.65 2.52 1.61
CA GLN A 16 -12.32 3.80 2.23
C GLN A 16 -10.95 3.75 2.93
N LEU A 17 -10.61 2.62 3.56
CA LEU A 17 -9.29 2.41 4.14
C LEU A 17 -8.18 2.45 3.08
N LEU A 18 -8.35 1.72 1.97
CA LEU A 18 -7.44 1.72 0.81
C LEU A 18 -7.28 3.12 0.20
N GLU A 19 -8.39 3.80 -0.05
CA GLU A 19 -8.44 5.15 -0.62
C GLU A 19 -7.79 6.18 0.31
N GLY A 20 -7.98 6.04 1.62
CA GLY A 20 -7.36 6.92 2.59
C GLY A 20 -5.86 6.75 2.69
N CYS A 21 -5.36 5.50 2.56
CA CYS A 21 -3.93 5.23 2.45
C CYS A 21 -3.36 5.86 1.18
N ILE A 22 -3.85 5.53 -0.01
CA ILE A 22 -3.29 6.01 -1.28
C ILE A 22 -3.33 7.55 -1.41
N ARG A 23 -4.42 8.19 -0.97
CA ARG A 23 -4.57 9.65 -1.05
C ARG A 23 -3.90 10.40 0.10
N ARG A 24 -3.36 9.69 1.09
CA ARG A 24 -2.85 10.25 2.35
C ARG A 24 -3.88 11.15 3.04
N SER A 25 -5.14 10.73 3.03
CA SER A 25 -6.25 11.56 3.55
C SER A 25 -6.46 11.41 5.05
N PHE A 26 -5.81 10.44 5.70
CA PHE A 26 -5.82 10.33 7.16
C PHE A 26 -4.88 11.39 7.74
N THR A 27 -5.43 12.25 8.59
CA THR A 27 -4.68 13.28 9.32
C THR A 27 -4.44 12.86 10.76
N ASP A 28 -5.17 11.86 11.25
CA ASP A 28 -5.08 11.32 12.60
C ASP A 28 -5.35 9.81 12.61
N VAL A 29 -4.58 9.06 13.41
CA VAL A 29 -4.69 7.59 13.50
C VAL A 29 -6.05 7.11 13.99
N SER A 30 -6.79 7.93 14.73
CA SER A 30 -8.14 7.62 15.19
C SER A 30 -9.11 7.34 14.04
N GLN A 31 -8.93 7.98 12.88
CA GLN A 31 -9.75 7.75 11.68
C GLN A 31 -9.56 6.32 11.16
N VAL A 32 -8.31 5.85 11.11
CA VAL A 32 -7.96 4.47 10.75
C VAL A 32 -8.54 3.50 11.77
N LYS A 33 -8.30 3.74 13.07
CA LYS A 33 -8.82 2.88 14.16
C LYS A 33 -10.35 2.81 14.15
N GLN A 34 -11.03 3.89 13.78
CA GLN A 34 -12.48 3.91 13.66
C GLN A 34 -12.95 3.03 12.52
N LEU A 35 -12.36 3.12 11.33
CA LEU A 35 -12.70 2.24 10.21
C LEU A 35 -12.50 0.76 10.56
N LEU A 36 -11.38 0.43 11.22
CA LEU A 36 -11.10 -0.93 11.68
C LEU A 36 -12.16 -1.42 12.68
N ARG A 37 -12.55 -0.59 13.66
CA ARG A 37 -13.65 -0.92 14.61
C ARG A 37 -15.00 -1.12 13.92
N GLN A 38 -15.23 -0.42 12.81
CA GLN A 38 -16.45 -0.55 12.00
C GLN A 38 -16.43 -1.79 11.08
N GLY A 39 -15.34 -2.55 11.06
CA GLY A 39 -15.20 -3.78 10.26
C GLY A 39 -14.51 -3.57 8.91
N ALA A 40 -13.78 -2.48 8.71
CA ALA A 40 -12.83 -2.41 7.59
C ALA A 40 -11.75 -3.49 7.77
N ASP A 41 -11.50 -4.27 6.71
CA ASP A 41 -10.46 -5.29 6.70
C ASP A 41 -9.13 -4.69 6.22
N PRO A 42 -8.12 -4.58 7.08
CA PRO A 42 -6.80 -4.05 6.69
C PRO A 42 -6.01 -5.00 5.79
N ARG A 43 -6.47 -6.24 5.58
CA ARG A 43 -5.93 -7.18 4.59
C ARG A 43 -6.51 -6.95 3.19
N SER A 44 -7.45 -6.02 3.01
CA SER A 44 -7.98 -5.70 1.69
C SER A 44 -6.89 -5.20 0.75
N CYS A 45 -7.03 -5.58 -0.53
CA CYS A 45 -6.13 -5.18 -1.61
C CYS A 45 -6.87 -4.42 -2.71
N GLY A 46 -6.11 -3.67 -3.48
CA GLY A 46 -6.56 -3.14 -4.74
C GLY A 46 -5.43 -2.78 -5.68
N GLY A 47 -5.72 -2.81 -6.97
CA GLY A 47 -4.81 -2.46 -8.03
C GLY A 47 -4.78 -0.95 -8.23
N LEU A 48 -3.63 -0.42 -8.65
CA LEU A 48 -3.51 0.99 -9.01
C LEU A 48 -3.81 1.19 -10.49
N ARG A 49 -4.73 2.10 -10.80
CA ARG A 49 -5.07 2.48 -12.17
C ARG A 49 -4.87 3.97 -12.38
N VAL A 50 -4.06 4.29 -13.40
CA VAL A 50 -3.92 5.67 -13.87
C VAL A 50 -5.13 6.03 -14.73
N HIS A 51 -5.71 7.20 -14.47
CA HIS A 51 -6.84 7.69 -15.25
C HIS A 51 -6.53 7.71 -16.76
N GLY A 52 -7.45 7.20 -17.58
CA GLY A 52 -7.27 7.07 -19.03
C GLY A 52 -6.63 5.76 -19.50
N THR A 53 -6.21 4.87 -18.59
CA THR A 53 -5.73 3.52 -18.94
C THR A 53 -6.85 2.49 -18.80
N ILE A 54 -6.95 1.57 -19.77
CA ILE A 54 -7.95 0.48 -19.77
C ILE A 54 -7.39 -0.85 -19.23
N LEU A 55 -6.09 -0.90 -18.95
CA LEU A 55 -5.44 -2.12 -18.50
C LEU A 55 -5.90 -2.49 -17.08
N THR A 56 -6.04 -3.80 -16.86
CA THR A 56 -6.19 -4.34 -15.51
C THR A 56 -4.85 -4.17 -14.79
N PRO A 57 -4.84 -3.59 -13.57
CA PRO A 57 -3.61 -3.49 -12.80
C PRO A 57 -3.08 -4.91 -12.54
N PRO A 58 -1.84 -5.22 -12.95
CA PRO A 58 -1.29 -6.55 -12.74
C PRO A 58 -0.87 -6.76 -11.28
N TRP A 59 -0.68 -5.67 -10.52
CA TRP A 59 -0.25 -5.69 -9.13
C TRP A 59 -1.36 -5.28 -8.18
N GLN A 60 -1.37 -5.93 -7.02
CA GLN A 60 -2.32 -5.72 -5.95
C GLN A 60 -1.61 -5.19 -4.72
N TYR A 61 -2.11 -4.09 -4.17
CA TYR A 61 -1.48 -3.41 -3.05
C TYR A 61 -2.38 -3.44 -1.83
N SER A 62 -1.82 -3.88 -0.71
CA SER A 62 -2.51 -3.86 0.59
C SER A 62 -2.56 -2.44 1.17
N CYS A 63 -3.47 -2.20 2.11
CA CYS A 63 -3.48 -0.97 2.92
C CYS A 63 -2.09 -0.68 3.53
N LEU A 64 -1.42 -1.73 4.02
CA LEU A 64 -0.11 -1.62 4.66
C LEU A 64 0.97 -1.20 3.68
N THR A 65 1.00 -1.79 2.48
CA THR A 65 1.93 -1.41 1.41
C THR A 65 1.70 0.03 0.97
N LEU A 66 0.43 0.43 0.80
CA LEU A 66 0.05 1.78 0.38
C LEU A 66 0.39 2.85 1.43
N ALA A 67 0.46 2.50 2.71
CA ALA A 67 0.81 3.42 3.80
C ALA A 67 2.31 3.76 3.86
N ILE A 68 3.16 3.08 3.09
CA ILE A 68 4.60 3.33 3.08
C ILE A 68 4.93 4.45 2.09
N ASP A 69 5.57 5.50 2.60
CA ASP A 69 6.09 6.59 1.78
C ASP A 69 7.39 6.20 1.09
N SER A 70 7.56 6.66 -0.15
CA SER A 70 8.85 6.70 -0.83
C SER A 70 9.43 8.11 -0.75
N PRO A 71 10.43 8.36 0.11
CA PRO A 71 11.11 9.65 0.19
C PRO A 71 12.01 9.96 -1.01
N LEU A 72 12.28 8.98 -1.88
CA LEU A 72 13.27 9.12 -2.96
C LEU A 72 12.67 9.58 -4.31
N SER A 73 11.38 9.96 -4.37
CA SER A 73 10.65 10.21 -5.63
C SER A 73 10.76 9.06 -6.65
N ARG A 74 11.19 7.88 -6.21
CA ARG A 74 11.16 6.63 -6.96
C ARG A 74 9.79 6.00 -6.75
N PRO A 75 9.17 5.39 -7.78
CA PRO A 75 7.86 4.77 -7.63
C PRO A 75 7.89 3.79 -6.44
N SER A 76 7.04 4.05 -5.44
CA SER A 76 6.99 3.30 -4.16
C SER A 76 6.72 1.81 -4.36
N LEU A 77 6.17 1.47 -5.52
CA LEU A 77 5.62 0.18 -5.84
C LEU A 77 6.27 -0.25 -7.15
N VAL A 78 6.81 -1.46 -7.17
CA VAL A 78 7.44 -2.06 -8.35
C VAL A 78 6.46 -2.03 -9.52
N ASN A 79 6.66 -1.06 -10.42
CA ASN A 79 6.40 -1.30 -11.82
C ASN A 79 7.61 -2.11 -12.28
N ASP A 80 7.46 -3.41 -12.51
CA ASP A 80 8.27 -3.96 -13.59
C ASP A 80 7.74 -3.31 -14.88
N PRO A 81 8.50 -2.43 -15.55
CA PRO A 81 8.02 -1.78 -16.75
C PRO A 81 7.90 -2.74 -17.93
N PHE A 82 8.27 -4.01 -17.76
CA PHE A 82 8.18 -5.06 -18.75
C PHE A 82 7.40 -6.25 -18.19
N ILE A 83 6.07 -6.27 -18.41
CA ILE A 83 5.42 -7.57 -18.56
C ILE A 83 5.76 -8.02 -19.98
N ASP A 84 6.71 -8.95 -20.10
CA ASP A 84 6.93 -9.70 -21.33
C ASP A 84 5.69 -10.55 -21.57
N ASN A 85 4.80 -10.04 -22.41
CA ASN A 85 3.74 -10.88 -22.94
C ASN A 85 4.39 -11.98 -23.78
N ALA A 86 3.78 -13.17 -23.81
CA ALA A 86 4.29 -14.30 -24.61
C ALA A 86 4.39 -14.00 -26.12
N ASP A 87 3.77 -12.90 -26.58
CA ASP A 87 3.84 -12.38 -27.94
C ASP A 87 4.99 -11.38 -28.20
N GLY A 88 5.84 -11.12 -27.19
CA GLY A 88 6.98 -10.19 -27.28
C GLY A 88 6.60 -8.71 -27.14
N SER A 89 5.35 -8.38 -26.80
CA SER A 89 4.95 -7.01 -26.49
C SER A 89 5.27 -6.66 -25.04
N ALA A 90 5.85 -5.47 -24.83
CA ALA A 90 6.13 -4.92 -23.51
C ALA A 90 5.13 -3.82 -23.16
N VAL A 91 4.41 -4.00 -22.05
CA VAL A 91 3.48 -2.98 -21.54
C VAL A 91 4.17 -2.12 -20.48
N ARG A 92 4.46 -0.87 -20.83
CA ARG A 92 5.05 0.09 -19.90
C ARG A 92 3.99 0.69 -18.98
N PHE A 93 4.05 0.35 -17.70
CA PHE A 93 3.22 1.02 -16.69
C PHE A 93 3.87 2.33 -16.24
N PRO A 94 3.13 3.46 -16.25
CA PRO A 94 3.65 4.74 -15.78
C PRO A 94 3.95 4.68 -14.27
N PRO A 95 5.08 5.24 -13.80
CA PRO A 95 5.38 5.28 -12.38
C PRO A 95 4.31 6.08 -11.63
N VAL A 96 3.80 5.51 -10.53
CA VAL A 96 2.87 6.20 -9.64
C VAL A 96 3.66 6.81 -8.48
N VAL A 97 3.63 8.14 -8.39
CA VAL A 97 4.16 8.87 -7.23
C VAL A 97 2.98 9.20 -6.33
N LEU A 98 3.00 8.64 -5.12
CA LEU A 98 1.99 8.93 -4.10
C LEU A 98 2.40 10.16 -3.28
N PRO A 99 1.43 10.91 -2.73
CA PRO A 99 1.73 11.92 -1.72
C PRO A 99 2.40 11.28 -0.50
N GLN A 100 3.02 12.12 0.33
CA GLN A 100 3.65 11.70 1.59
C GLN A 100 2.69 11.95 2.75
N TRP A 101 2.84 11.23 3.86
CA TRP A 101 2.17 11.63 5.10
C TRP A 101 2.69 12.97 5.59
N SER A 102 1.89 13.69 6.39
CA SER A 102 2.29 14.98 6.96
C SER A 102 3.48 14.88 7.92
N SER A 103 3.74 13.70 8.48
CA SER A 103 4.90 13.44 9.34
C SER A 103 5.26 11.95 9.36
N ARG A 104 6.52 11.66 9.75
CA ARG A 104 6.99 10.29 10.02
C ARG A 104 6.23 9.64 11.19
N GLN A 105 5.85 10.42 12.19
CA GLN A 105 5.06 9.92 13.32
C GLN A 105 3.69 9.44 12.85
N LEU A 106 2.99 10.24 12.05
CA LEU A 106 1.68 9.87 11.51
C LEU A 106 1.77 8.60 10.65
N GLN A 107 2.78 8.48 9.79
CA GLN A 107 3.04 7.25 9.05
C GLN A 107 3.20 6.05 9.97
N CYS A 108 4.04 6.18 11.00
CA CYS A 108 4.29 5.11 11.97
C CYS A 108 3.00 4.70 12.68
N ASP A 109 2.21 5.66 13.14
CA ASP A 109 0.95 5.42 13.84
C ASP A 109 -0.07 4.70 12.94
N ILE A 110 -0.16 5.09 11.66
CA ILE A 110 -1.04 4.44 10.68
C ILE A 110 -0.58 3.02 10.39
N ILE A 111 0.72 2.80 10.15
CA ILE A 111 1.30 1.46 9.93
C ILE A 111 1.00 0.56 11.13
N ASN A 112 1.26 1.04 12.35
CA ASN A 112 0.98 0.30 13.57
C ASN A 112 -0.51 -0.02 13.73
N ALA A 113 -1.40 0.94 13.47
CA ALA A 113 -2.85 0.70 13.55
C ALA A 113 -3.33 -0.35 12.53
N LEU A 114 -2.78 -0.36 11.32
CA LEU A 114 -3.08 -1.39 10.31
C LEU A 114 -2.61 -2.77 10.76
N ILE A 115 -1.40 -2.87 11.32
CA ILE A 115 -0.85 -4.13 11.86
C ILE A 115 -1.68 -4.60 13.06
N ASP A 116 -2.03 -3.71 13.99
CA ASP A 116 -2.91 -3.99 15.13
C ASP A 116 -4.30 -4.48 14.67
N GLY A 117 -4.79 -3.97 13.54
CA GLY A 117 -6.01 -4.44 12.89
C GLY A 117 -5.88 -5.79 12.18
N GLY A 118 -4.68 -6.37 12.12
CA GLY A 118 -4.40 -7.66 11.50
C GLY A 118 -3.84 -7.59 10.08
N ALA A 119 -3.34 -6.44 9.62
CA ALA A 119 -2.60 -6.39 8.35
C ALA A 119 -1.41 -7.35 8.39
N ASP A 120 -1.22 -8.11 7.31
CA ASP A 120 -0.11 -9.04 7.20
C ASP A 120 1.12 -8.31 6.62
N VAL A 121 2.15 -8.19 7.45
CA VAL A 121 3.44 -7.55 7.18
C VAL A 121 4.23 -8.21 6.04
N ASN A 122 3.92 -9.47 5.72
CA ASN A 122 4.55 -10.24 4.65
C ASN A 122 3.62 -10.44 3.44
N ARG A 123 2.41 -9.86 3.46
CA ARG A 123 1.43 -10.06 2.39
C ARG A 123 1.87 -9.42 1.09
N GLY A 124 1.96 -10.22 0.04
CA GLY A 124 2.45 -9.82 -1.28
C GLY A 124 3.57 -10.76 -1.72
N GLY A 125 3.37 -11.43 -2.85
CA GLY A 125 4.44 -12.24 -3.46
C GLY A 125 5.54 -11.34 -4.02
N GLY A 126 6.76 -11.87 -4.15
CA GLY A 126 7.83 -11.17 -4.88
C GLY A 126 8.28 -9.87 -4.19
N SER A 127 8.37 -8.78 -4.95
CA SER A 127 8.90 -7.47 -4.56
C SER A 127 7.88 -6.56 -3.83
N GLU A 128 6.63 -7.00 -3.68
CA GLU A 128 5.50 -6.15 -3.25
C GLU A 128 5.17 -6.25 -1.76
N SER A 129 5.81 -7.17 -1.03
CA SER A 129 5.62 -7.28 0.43
C SER A 129 5.95 -5.95 1.12
N PRO A 130 5.18 -5.53 2.14
CA PRO A 130 5.39 -4.26 2.85
C PRO A 130 6.84 -4.02 3.29
N ILE A 131 7.52 -5.03 3.83
CA ILE A 131 8.91 -4.89 4.28
C ILE A 131 9.88 -4.61 3.12
N LYS A 132 9.71 -5.28 1.97
CA LYS A 132 10.54 -5.03 0.77
C LYS A 132 10.28 -3.64 0.20
N VAL A 133 9.03 -3.19 0.23
CA VAL A 133 8.65 -1.83 -0.19
C VAL A 133 9.31 -0.79 0.72
N ALA A 134 9.29 -0.97 2.04
CA ALA A 134 9.96 -0.09 2.99
C ALA A 134 11.49 -0.02 2.76
N ILE A 135 12.12 -1.17 2.52
CA ILE A 135 13.55 -1.26 2.20
C ILE A 135 13.87 -0.56 0.87
N ALA A 136 13.12 -0.84 -0.19
CA ALA A 136 13.32 -0.24 -1.51
C ALA A 136 13.11 1.28 -1.50
N ALA A 137 12.18 1.76 -0.67
CA ALA A 137 11.92 3.17 -0.44
C ALA A 137 13.02 3.87 0.41
N GLY A 138 13.89 3.11 1.10
CA GLY A 138 14.81 3.67 2.09
C GLY A 138 14.09 4.30 3.29
N ASN A 139 12.89 3.81 3.62
CA ASN A 139 12.03 4.38 4.65
C ASN A 139 12.28 3.66 5.99
N LEU A 140 13.29 4.13 6.73
CA LEU A 140 13.70 3.52 8.01
C LEU A 140 12.55 3.47 9.04
N THR A 141 11.74 4.53 9.13
CA THR A 141 10.57 4.55 10.03
C THR A 141 9.60 3.40 9.74
N ALA A 142 9.33 3.13 8.46
CA ALA A 142 8.47 2.02 8.07
C ALA A 142 9.14 0.65 8.32
N VAL A 143 10.44 0.52 8.06
CA VAL A 143 11.21 -0.71 8.35
C VAL A 143 11.15 -1.04 9.84
N ASP A 144 11.45 -0.07 10.71
CA ASP A 144 11.46 -0.27 12.15
C ASP A 144 10.08 -0.67 12.68
N ALA A 145 9.02 0.00 12.21
CA ALA A 145 7.64 -0.33 12.60
C ALA A 145 7.23 -1.75 12.18
N LEU A 146 7.59 -2.17 10.96
CA LEU A 146 7.28 -3.51 10.45
C LEU A 146 8.07 -4.60 11.18
N LEU A 147 9.36 -4.37 11.47
CA LEU A 147 10.21 -5.34 12.17
C LEU A 147 9.86 -5.48 13.66
N ALA A 148 9.56 -4.38 14.34
CA ALA A 148 9.18 -4.41 15.76
C ALA A 148 8.00 -5.34 16.03
N ARG A 149 7.08 -5.49 15.07
CA ARG A 149 5.90 -6.36 15.18
C ARG A 149 6.10 -7.78 14.63
N GLN A 150 7.15 -8.03 13.86
CA GLN A 150 7.54 -9.39 13.44
C GLN A 150 8.29 -10.15 14.53
N VAL A 151 8.97 -9.46 15.44
CA VAL A 151 9.70 -10.08 16.55
C VAL A 151 8.76 -10.60 17.64
N ASP A 152 7.56 -10.04 17.77
CA ASP A 152 6.53 -10.44 18.75
C ASP A 152 5.80 -11.77 18.39
N VAL A 153 6.15 -12.42 17.27
CA VAL A 153 5.47 -13.63 16.77
C VAL A 153 6.31 -14.92 16.94
N ARG A 154 7.27 -14.94 17.87
CA ARG A 154 8.10 -16.12 18.18
C ARG A 154 7.71 -16.82 19.46
#